data_AF-A0A5J6U3I6-F1
#
_entry.id   AF-A0A5J6U3I6-F1
#
_cell.length_a   1.000
_cell.length_b   1.000
_cell.length_c   1.000
_cell.angle_alpha   90.00
_cell.angle_beta   90.00
_cell.angle_gamma   90.00
#
_symmetry.space_group_name_H-M   'P 1'
#
loop_
_entity.id
_entity.type
_entity.pdbx_description
1 polymer ?
#
loop_
_entity_poly.entity_id
_entity_poly.type
_entity_poly.pdbx_seq_one_letter_code
_entity_poly.pdbx_strand_id
1 'polypeptide(L)'
;MNCLICDHNAQRFTLPPREHVASDDHWRVAHAFGTGTPGWLVLAPLRHVTAIAELTRAEAELLGSWQVRLSRALPAVTGCAKTYIAQFAEAEGFAHVHFHVIPRMPDQPEERRGPRVFDGLGRPEEDDLSPTHRDELAVRLRRELTRSR
;
A
#
# COMPACT_ATOMS: atom_id res chain seq x y z
N MET A 1 0.59 8.29 -21.59
CA MET A 1 -0.57 8.15 -20.69
C MET A 1 -0.07 8.38 -19.28
N ASN A 2 -0.49 9.46 -18.62
CA ASN A 2 -0.02 9.83 -17.28
C ASN A 2 -0.49 8.77 -16.27
N CYS A 3 0.43 7.96 -15.77
CA CYS A 3 0.17 6.99 -14.72
C CYS A 3 1.00 7.37 -13.50
N LEU A 4 0.34 7.82 -12.43
CA LEU A 4 1.03 8.32 -11.23
C LEU A 4 1.92 7.25 -10.61
N ILE A 5 1.47 5.99 -10.63
CA ILE A 5 2.23 4.85 -10.11
C ILE A 5 3.53 4.67 -10.91
N CYS A 6 3.52 4.83 -12.24
CA CYS A 6 4.73 4.77 -13.06
C CYS A 6 5.69 5.92 -12.76
N ASP A 7 5.17 7.14 -12.63
CA ASP A 7 5.97 8.32 -12.29
C ASP A 7 6.65 8.14 -10.92
N HIS A 8 5.90 7.62 -9.94
CA HIS A 8 6.44 7.32 -8.61
C HIS A 8 7.41 6.13 -8.63
N ASN A 9 7.16 5.09 -9.44
CA ASN A 9 8.10 3.97 -9.60
C ASN A 9 9.43 4.45 -10.18
N ALA A 10 9.42 5.35 -11.17
CA ALA A 10 10.62 5.90 -11.78
C ALA A 10 11.47 6.72 -10.79
N GLN A 11 10.82 7.42 -9.85
CA GLN A 11 11.43 8.30 -8.86
C GLN A 11 11.53 7.68 -7.46
N ARG A 12 11.30 6.37 -7.33
CA ARG A 12 11.07 5.71 -6.04
C ARG A 12 12.17 5.91 -4.99
N PHE A 13 13.41 6.19 -5.38
CA PHE A 13 14.52 6.42 -4.45
C PHE A 13 14.73 7.90 -4.08
N THR A 14 14.02 8.83 -4.73
CA THR A 14 14.10 10.27 -4.46
C THR A 14 12.84 10.81 -3.80
N LEU A 15 11.74 10.04 -3.81
CA LEU A 15 10.50 10.42 -3.17
C LEU A 15 10.56 10.29 -1.64
N PRO A 16 9.67 10.99 -0.90
CA PRO A 16 9.60 10.90 0.55
C PRO A 16 9.34 9.47 1.06
N PRO A 17 9.66 9.16 2.33
CA PRO A 17 9.48 7.83 2.91
C PRO A 17 8.08 7.22 2.69
N ARG A 18 7.00 8.01 2.81
CA ARG A 18 5.63 7.51 2.57
C ARG A 18 5.40 6.97 1.16
N GLU A 19 6.14 7.46 0.16
CA GLU A 19 6.05 7.01 -1.24
C GLU A 19 6.99 5.83 -1.54
N HIS A 20 7.92 5.51 -0.65
CA HIS A 20 8.81 4.37 -0.77
C HIS A 20 9.06 3.73 0.58
N VAL A 21 8.10 2.92 1.03
CA VAL A 21 8.25 2.16 2.29
C VAL A 21 9.32 1.09 2.11
N ALA A 22 9.19 0.30 1.03
CA ALA A 22 10.15 -0.71 0.62
C ALA A 22 9.97 -1.04 -0.87
N SER A 23 10.97 -1.70 -1.47
CA SER A 23 10.85 -2.28 -2.80
C SER A 23 11.82 -3.45 -2.97
N ASP A 24 11.59 -4.26 -4.00
CA ASP A 24 12.58 -5.16 -4.60
C ASP A 24 12.69 -4.85 -6.12
N ASP A 25 13.17 -5.82 -6.90
CA ASP A 25 13.32 -5.69 -8.35
C ASP A 25 11.98 -5.67 -9.12
N HIS A 26 10.88 -6.06 -8.47
CA HIS A 26 9.57 -6.25 -9.10
C HIS A 26 8.46 -5.42 -8.48
N TRP A 27 8.53 -5.09 -7.20
CA TRP A 27 7.45 -4.50 -6.43
C TRP A 27 7.92 -3.27 -5.64
N ARG A 28 7.03 -2.26 -5.53
CA ARG A 28 7.15 -1.12 -4.62
C ARG A 28 5.98 -1.10 -3.65
N VAL A 29 6.28 -0.75 -2.41
CA VAL A 29 5.32 -0.48 -1.34
C VAL A 29 5.31 1.01 -1.03
N ALA A 30 4.14 1.61 -1.00
CA ALA A 30 3.92 3.01 -0.63
C ALA A 30 2.68 3.12 0.28
N HIS A 31 2.48 4.25 0.94
CA HIS A 31 1.21 4.56 1.58
C HIS A 31 0.17 4.97 0.54
N ALA A 32 -1.08 4.60 0.78
CA ALA A 32 -2.21 5.28 0.17
C ALA A 32 -2.31 6.73 0.68
N PHE A 33 -3.09 7.55 -0.01
CA PHE A 33 -3.42 8.92 0.36
C PHE A 33 -4.93 9.15 0.25
N GLY A 34 -5.41 10.27 0.79
CA GLY A 34 -6.85 10.52 0.90
C GLY A 34 -7.53 9.56 1.86
N THR A 35 -6.84 9.15 2.94
CA THR A 35 -7.39 8.30 3.99
C THR A 35 -6.76 8.58 5.35
N GLY A 36 -7.59 8.76 6.37
CA GLY A 36 -7.13 8.88 7.75
C GLY A 36 -6.68 7.54 8.39
N THR A 37 -6.67 6.43 7.65
CA THR A 37 -6.33 5.11 8.19
C THR A 37 -4.81 4.92 8.29
N PRO A 38 -4.23 4.79 9.51
CA PRO A 38 -2.79 4.62 9.67
C PRO A 38 -2.30 3.32 9.04
N GLY A 39 -1.27 3.41 8.18
CA GLY A 39 -0.65 2.25 7.55
C GLY A 39 -1.47 1.63 6.42
N TRP A 40 -2.43 2.33 5.82
CA TRP A 40 -2.99 1.89 4.55
C TRP A 40 -1.90 1.94 3.48
N LEU A 41 -1.50 0.77 2.97
CA LEU A 41 -0.45 0.64 1.96
C LEU A 41 -1.01 0.28 0.59
N VAL A 42 -0.22 0.57 -0.44
CA VAL A 42 -0.36 0.03 -1.79
C VAL A 42 0.90 -0.75 -2.15
N LEU A 43 0.72 -1.94 -2.70
CA LEU A 43 1.76 -2.78 -3.29
C LEU A 43 1.56 -2.78 -4.81
N ALA A 44 2.50 -2.22 -5.56
CA ALA A 44 2.41 -2.09 -7.02
C ALA A 44 3.64 -2.69 -7.70
N PRO A 45 3.50 -3.34 -8.87
CA PRO A 45 4.65 -3.76 -9.65
C PRO A 45 5.41 -2.53 -10.16
N LEU A 46 6.70 -2.70 -10.46
CA LEU A 46 7.51 -1.61 -11.03
C LEU A 46 7.15 -1.37 -12.50
N ARG A 47 6.93 -2.46 -13.24
CA ARG A 47 6.49 -2.46 -14.63
C ARG A 47 5.04 -1.96 -14.72
N HIS A 48 4.73 -1.20 -15.77
CA HIS A 48 3.35 -0.83 -16.06
C HIS A 48 2.56 -2.06 -16.52
N VAL A 49 1.57 -2.45 -15.71
CA VAL A 49 0.68 -3.59 -15.95
C VAL A 49 -0.72 -3.17 -15.53
N THR A 50 -1.73 -3.44 -16.34
CA THR A 50 -3.11 -3.00 -16.04
C THR A 50 -3.99 -4.13 -15.54
N ALA A 51 -3.64 -5.40 -15.81
CA ALA A 51 -4.35 -6.57 -15.30
C ALA A 51 -3.42 -7.57 -14.61
N ILE A 52 -3.89 -8.22 -13.53
CA ILE A 52 -3.11 -9.22 -12.78
C ILE A 52 -2.65 -10.39 -13.68
N ALA A 53 -3.47 -10.77 -14.66
CA ALA A 53 -3.16 -11.84 -15.62
C ALA A 53 -1.91 -11.55 -16.48
N GLU A 54 -1.47 -10.29 -16.55
CA GLU A 54 -0.30 -9.86 -17.32
C GLU A 54 0.99 -9.81 -16.49
N LEU A 55 0.93 -10.16 -15.19
CA LEU A 55 2.13 -10.31 -14.38
C LEU A 55 3.02 -11.41 -14.96
N THR A 56 4.32 -11.14 -14.98
CA THR A 56 5.32 -12.16 -15.27
C THR A 56 5.35 -13.21 -14.17
N ARG A 57 5.93 -14.37 -14.47
CA ARG A 57 6.17 -15.43 -13.47
C ARG A 57 6.93 -14.90 -12.24
N ALA A 58 7.99 -14.12 -12.45
CA ALA A 58 8.80 -13.58 -11.37
C ALA A 58 8.03 -12.59 -10.47
N GLU A 59 7.22 -11.71 -11.08
CA GLU A 59 6.33 -10.80 -10.33
C GLU A 59 5.30 -11.60 -9.52
N ALA A 60 4.65 -12.60 -10.13
CA ALA A 60 3.62 -13.41 -9.49
C ALA A 60 4.16 -14.29 -8.35
N GLU A 61 5.36 -14.88 -8.51
CA GLU A 61 6.00 -15.72 -7.49
C GLU A 61 6.30 -14.95 -6.19
N LEU A 62 6.61 -13.64 -6.29
CA LEU A 62 6.90 -12.80 -5.12
C LEU A 62 5.67 -12.13 -4.50
N LEU A 63 4.54 -12.07 -5.21
CA LEU A 63 3.33 -11.37 -4.77
C LEU A 63 2.83 -11.88 -3.40
N GLY A 64 2.70 -13.19 -3.24
CA GLY A 64 2.24 -13.78 -1.98
C GLY A 64 3.19 -13.51 -0.81
N SER A 65 4.51 -13.57 -1.06
CA SER A 65 5.53 -13.25 -0.05
C SER A 65 5.43 -11.80 0.41
N TRP A 66 5.27 -10.85 -0.51
CA TRP A 66 5.05 -9.44 -0.17
C TRP A 66 3.80 -9.24 0.66
N GLN A 67 2.68 -9.82 0.25
CA GLN A 67 1.42 -9.72 0.98
C GLN A 67 1.56 -10.25 2.42
N VAL A 68 2.15 -11.43 2.61
CA VAL A 68 2.39 -12.00 3.94
C VAL A 68 3.33 -11.13 4.79
N ARG A 69 4.41 -10.63 4.21
CA ARG A 69 5.37 -9.77 4.92
C ARG A 69 4.73 -8.46 5.39
N LEU A 70 3.94 -7.82 4.53
CA LEU A 70 3.20 -6.61 4.88
C LEU A 70 2.14 -6.89 5.96
N SER A 71 1.39 -7.98 5.82
CA SER A 71 0.39 -8.42 6.81
C SER A 71 0.98 -8.76 8.17
N ARG A 72 2.27 -9.10 8.25
CA ARG A 72 2.99 -9.31 9.52
C ARG A 72 3.55 -8.00 10.09
N ALA A 73 4.07 -7.12 9.24
CA ALA A 73 4.67 -5.86 9.67
C ALA A 73 3.61 -4.85 10.16
N LEU A 74 2.43 -4.81 9.54
CA LEU A 74 1.39 -3.85 9.88
C LEU A 74 0.90 -3.96 11.33
N PRO A 75 0.52 -5.14 11.86
CA PRO A 75 0.17 -5.29 13.27
C PRO A 75 1.24 -4.78 14.24
N ALA A 76 2.53 -5.00 13.95
CA ALA A 76 3.63 -4.54 14.79
C ALA A 76 3.77 -3.00 14.83
N VAL A 77 3.37 -2.32 13.76
CA VAL A 77 3.48 -0.85 13.64
C VAL A 77 2.20 -0.12 14.06
N THR A 78 1.03 -0.65 13.69
CA THR A 78 -0.25 0.03 13.86
C THR A 78 -1.10 -0.57 14.98
N GLY A 79 -0.81 -1.79 15.44
CA GLY A 79 -1.67 -2.52 16.38
C GLY A 79 -2.94 -3.09 15.72
N CYS A 80 -3.03 -3.11 14.39
CA CYS A 80 -4.19 -3.67 13.71
C CYS A 80 -4.36 -5.18 13.99
N ALA A 81 -5.60 -5.64 14.05
CA ALA A 81 -5.92 -7.03 14.34
C ALA A 81 -5.69 -7.98 13.14
N LYS A 82 -5.86 -7.46 11.92
CA LYS A 82 -5.62 -8.18 10.65
C LYS A 82 -5.48 -7.17 9.51
N THR A 83 -5.19 -7.66 8.32
CA THR A 83 -5.18 -6.86 7.10
C THR A 83 -6.20 -7.35 6.08
N TYR A 84 -6.80 -6.42 5.32
CA TYR A 84 -7.51 -6.72 4.08
C TYR A 84 -6.58 -6.53 2.88
N ILE A 85 -6.82 -7.30 1.82
CA ILE A 85 -6.10 -7.18 0.54
C ILE A 85 -7.15 -7.07 -0.57
N ALA A 86 -7.05 -6.04 -1.40
CA ALA A 86 -7.96 -5.80 -2.50
C ALA A 86 -7.24 -5.13 -3.68
N GLN A 87 -7.67 -5.44 -4.90
CA GLN A 87 -7.18 -4.80 -6.12
C GLN A 87 -8.40 -4.49 -7.01
N PHE A 88 -8.39 -3.28 -7.57
CA PHE A 88 -9.39 -2.80 -8.53
C PHE A 88 -8.67 -2.16 -9.71
N ALA A 89 -7.79 -1.18 -9.44
CA ALA A 89 -6.95 -0.50 -10.44
C ALA A 89 -7.72 0.21 -11.58
N GLU A 90 -8.92 0.73 -11.28
CA GLU A 90 -9.81 1.37 -12.27
C GLU A 90 -9.88 2.90 -12.15
N ALA A 91 -9.34 3.49 -11.08
CA ALA A 91 -9.39 4.94 -10.89
C ALA A 91 -8.55 5.68 -11.96
N GLU A 92 -9.06 6.82 -12.43
CA GLU A 92 -8.39 7.65 -13.44
C GLU A 92 -6.99 8.06 -12.98
N GLY A 93 -5.97 7.88 -13.84
CA GLY A 93 -4.56 8.09 -13.51
C GLY A 93 -3.89 6.96 -12.71
N PHE A 94 -4.66 5.95 -12.28
CA PHE A 94 -4.23 4.79 -11.50
C PHE A 94 -4.52 3.44 -12.20
N ALA A 95 -4.74 3.46 -13.52
CA ALA A 95 -4.81 2.27 -14.37
C ALA A 95 -3.45 1.56 -14.44
N HIS A 96 -3.10 0.91 -13.33
CA HIS A 96 -1.87 0.17 -13.06
C HIS A 96 -2.18 -0.73 -11.86
N VAL A 97 -1.92 -2.04 -11.97
CA VAL A 97 -2.11 -3.02 -10.89
C VAL A 97 -1.55 -2.51 -9.57
N HIS A 98 -2.40 -2.35 -8.56
CA HIS A 98 -1.94 -2.10 -7.20
C HIS A 98 -2.87 -2.80 -6.22
N PHE A 99 -2.28 -3.43 -5.23
CA PHE A 99 -3.01 -4.08 -4.15
C PHE A 99 -3.04 -3.14 -2.95
N HIS A 100 -4.24 -2.76 -2.53
CA HIS A 100 -4.42 -2.14 -1.22
C HIS A 100 -4.16 -3.19 -0.15
N VAL A 101 -3.28 -2.88 0.80
CA VAL A 101 -3.06 -3.66 2.02
C VAL A 101 -3.51 -2.79 3.19
N ILE A 102 -4.66 -3.15 3.77
CA ILE A 102 -5.46 -2.26 4.60
C ILE A 102 -5.48 -2.75 6.03
N PRO A 103 -4.97 -1.99 7.00
CA PRO A 103 -5.07 -2.35 8.42
C PRO A 103 -6.52 -2.34 8.88
N ARG A 104 -6.95 -3.42 9.53
CA ARG A 104 -8.23 -3.50 10.23
C ARG A 104 -8.01 -3.39 11.73
N MET A 105 -8.40 -2.26 12.32
CA MET A 105 -8.20 -2.00 13.75
C MET A 105 -9.08 -2.91 14.62
N PRO A 106 -8.65 -3.28 15.85
CA PRO A 106 -9.45 -4.14 16.74
C PRO A 106 -10.87 -3.64 16.96
N ASP A 107 -11.01 -2.33 17.16
CA ASP A 107 -12.21 -1.56 17.44
C ASP A 107 -12.92 -1.01 16.18
N GLN A 108 -12.49 -1.42 14.98
CA GLN A 108 -13.09 -0.89 13.75
C GLN A 108 -14.60 -1.14 13.70
N PRO A 109 -15.43 -0.08 13.48
CA PRO A 109 -16.89 -0.20 13.42
C PRO A 109 -17.34 -1.19 12.34
N GLU A 110 -18.46 -1.87 12.55
CA GLU A 110 -18.92 -2.93 11.65
C GLU A 110 -19.27 -2.41 10.26
N GLU A 111 -19.85 -1.22 10.20
CA GLU A 111 -20.15 -0.47 8.98
C GLU A 111 -18.88 -0.09 8.19
N ARG A 112 -17.70 -0.17 8.81
CA ARG A 112 -16.39 0.09 8.19
C ARG A 112 -15.56 -1.18 7.91
N ARG A 113 -16.15 -2.37 8.07
CA ARG A 113 -15.47 -3.66 7.83
C ARG A 113 -15.72 -4.20 6.42
N GLY A 114 -14.80 -5.06 5.96
CA GLY A 114 -14.87 -5.69 4.65
C GLY A 114 -14.78 -4.64 3.53
N PRO A 115 -15.54 -4.80 2.42
CA PRO A 115 -15.50 -3.85 1.30
C PRO A 115 -15.82 -2.40 1.70
N ARG A 116 -16.63 -2.17 2.73
CA ARG A 116 -17.00 -0.81 3.21
C ARG A 116 -15.84 -0.02 3.82
N VAL A 117 -14.67 -0.63 4.00
CA VAL A 117 -13.46 0.11 4.39
C VAL A 117 -13.08 1.17 3.35
N PHE A 118 -13.43 0.94 2.08
CA PHE A 118 -13.17 1.86 0.96
C PHE A 118 -13.98 3.17 1.02
N ASP A 119 -15.04 3.24 1.82
CA ASP A 119 -15.77 4.49 2.11
C ASP A 119 -14.91 5.52 2.88
N GLY A 120 -13.64 5.20 3.18
CA GLY A 120 -12.64 6.07 3.83
C GLY A 120 -11.46 6.42 2.95
N LEU A 121 -11.54 6.09 1.67
CA LEU A 121 -10.57 6.47 0.67
C LEU A 121 -11.12 7.64 -0.15
N GLY A 122 -10.25 8.50 -0.68
CA GLY A 122 -10.64 9.70 -1.41
C GLY A 122 -11.21 10.81 -0.51
N ARG A 123 -10.83 10.83 0.77
CA ARG A 123 -11.21 11.88 1.72
C ARG A 123 -10.50 13.21 1.40
N PRO A 124 -11.10 14.36 1.78
CA PRO A 124 -10.44 15.67 1.71
C PRO A 124 -9.10 15.69 2.45
N GLU A 125 -8.21 16.62 2.11
CA GLU A 125 -6.85 16.68 2.68
C GLU A 125 -6.85 16.87 4.21
N GLU A 126 -7.83 17.59 4.75
CA GLU A 126 -8.02 17.79 6.20
C GLU A 126 -8.34 16.49 6.97
N ASP A 127 -8.91 15.50 6.28
CA ASP A 127 -9.23 14.17 6.81
C ASP A 127 -8.14 13.13 6.47
N ASP A 128 -7.13 13.50 5.67
CA ASP A 128 -6.02 12.61 5.31
C ASP A 128 -5.02 12.50 6.44
N LEU A 129 -4.33 11.36 6.51
CA LEU A 129 -3.22 11.23 7.45
C LEU A 129 -2.08 12.16 7.02
N SER A 130 -1.59 12.97 7.96
CA SER A 130 -0.57 13.98 7.66
C SER A 130 0.67 13.36 6.99
N PRO A 131 1.33 14.09 6.07
CA PRO A 131 2.54 13.60 5.40
C PRO A 131 3.63 13.17 6.39
N THR A 132 3.85 13.94 7.45
CA THR A 132 4.83 13.63 8.51
C THR A 132 4.50 12.29 9.20
N HIS A 133 3.24 12.07 9.56
CA HIS A 133 2.85 10.82 10.22
C HIS A 133 2.99 9.62 9.27
N ARG A 134 2.65 9.76 7.99
CA ARG A 134 2.91 8.71 6.99
C ARG A 134 4.40 8.42 6.80
N ASP A 135 5.25 9.45 6.83
CA ASP A 135 6.71 9.27 6.73
C ASP A 135 7.26 8.53 7.97
N GLU A 136 6.79 8.85 9.18
CA GLU A 136 7.16 8.15 10.41
C GLU A 136 6.73 6.68 10.38
N LEU A 137 5.49 6.39 9.95
CA LEU A 137 4.98 5.03 9.78
C LEU A 137 5.81 4.27 8.73
N ALA A 138 6.17 4.91 7.63
CA ALA A 138 6.99 4.30 6.59
C ALA A 138 8.36 3.87 7.11
N VAL A 139 9.02 4.72 7.90
CA VAL A 139 10.32 4.38 8.52
C VAL A 139 10.19 3.19 9.47
N ARG A 140 9.12 3.14 10.29
CA ARG A 140 8.85 2.03 11.21
C ARG A 140 8.57 0.73 10.46
N LEU A 141 7.71 0.78 9.44
CA LEU A 141 7.40 -0.37 8.57
C LEU A 141 8.64 -0.91 7.87
N ARG A 142 9.50 -0.04 7.35
CA ARG A 142 10.76 -0.43 6.72
C ARG A 142 11.64 -1.22 7.69
N ARG A 143 11.76 -0.76 8.94
CA ARG A 143 12.51 -1.49 9.98
C ARG A 143 11.92 -2.87 10.23
N GLU A 144 10.61 -2.99 10.44
CA GLU A 144 9.95 -4.29 10.69
C GLU A 144 10.08 -5.26 9.49
N LEU A 145 10.00 -4.76 8.26
CA LEU A 145 10.19 -5.54 7.03
C LEU A 145 11.61 -6.05 6.83
N THR A 146 12.62 -5.42 7.46
CA THR A 146 14.02 -5.89 7.45
C THR A 146 14.31 -6.90 8.56
N ARG A 147 13.60 -6.84 9.69
CA ARG A 147 13.77 -7.78 10.82
C ARG A 147 13.12 -9.14 10.59
N SER A 148 12.09 -9.17 9.74
CA SER A 148 11.29 -10.37 9.44
C SER A 148 11.83 -11.17 8.24
N ARG A 149 13.11 -11.00 7.89
CA ARG A 149 13.80 -11.75 6.83
C ARG A 149 14.32 -13.08 7.36
#